data_AF-A0A7Z9XGA6-F1
#
_entry.id   AF-A0A7Z9XGA6-F1
#
_cell.length_a   1.000
_cell.length_b   1.000
_cell.length_c   1.000
_cell.angle_alpha   90.00
_cell.angle_beta   90.00
_cell.angle_gamma   90.00
#
_symmetry.space_group_name_H-M   'P 1'
#
loop_
_entity.id
_entity.type
_entity.pdbx_description
1 polymer ?
#
loop_
_entity_poly.entity_id
_entity_poly.type
_entity_poly.pdbx_seq_one_letter_code
_entity_poly.pdbx_strand_id
1 'polypeptide(L)'
;DFFDASINRIAAYTIGLRATKKAILYTLLDPSGRLKKCEEEGNLTARLALLDEMKTMPFGHVWDFFCLMTETPFDRAWMEEVERYEKEVLSKRP
;
A
#
# COMPACT_ATOMS: atom_id res chain seq x y z
N ASP A 1 -0.28 15.07 -3.48
CA ASP A 1 0.66 16.17 -3.75
C ASP A 1 1.72 16.14 -2.66
N PHE A 2 2.97 15.86 -3.02
CA PHE A 2 4.09 15.79 -2.10
C PHE A 2 5.39 16.03 -2.86
N PHE A 3 6.38 16.60 -2.18
CA PHE A 3 7.73 16.77 -2.69
C PHE A 3 8.72 16.57 -1.55
N ASP A 4 9.55 15.52 -1.64
CA ASP A 4 10.64 15.27 -0.73
C ASP A 4 11.96 15.30 -1.51
N ALA A 5 12.81 16.26 -1.17
CA ALA A 5 14.12 16.44 -1.79
C ALA A 5 15.26 15.75 -1.02
N SER A 6 14.96 15.18 0.15
CA SER A 6 15.96 14.51 1.01
C SER A 6 16.21 13.05 0.64
N ILE A 7 15.37 12.47 -0.21
CA ILE A 7 15.44 11.06 -0.66
C ILE A 7 15.41 10.95 -2.19
N ASN A 8 15.70 9.76 -2.71
CA ASN A 8 15.59 9.47 -4.14
C ASN A 8 14.14 9.74 -4.61
N ARG A 9 13.98 10.67 -5.56
CA ARG A 9 12.65 11.12 -6.02
C ARG A 9 11.84 10.01 -6.68
N ILE A 10 12.49 9.04 -7.34
CA ILE A 10 11.83 7.87 -7.95
C ILE A 10 11.30 6.95 -6.85
N ALA A 11 12.08 6.75 -5.79
CA ALA A 11 11.63 6.01 -4.62
C ALA A 11 10.44 6.72 -3.96
N ALA A 12 10.50 8.04 -3.75
CA ALA A 12 9.42 8.82 -3.16
C ALA A 12 8.09 8.64 -3.93
N TYR A 13 8.12 8.77 -5.26
CA TYR A 13 6.95 8.52 -6.11
C TYR A 13 6.43 7.08 -6.02
N THR A 14 7.34 6.10 -6.09
CA THR A 14 6.98 4.68 -6.08
C THR A 14 6.34 4.29 -4.74
N ILE A 15 6.91 4.75 -3.62
CA ILE A 15 6.37 4.54 -2.28
C ILE A 15 4.99 5.17 -2.16
N GLY A 16 4.85 6.45 -2.51
CA GLY A 16 3.59 7.18 -2.41
C GLY A 16 2.46 6.52 -3.21
N LEU A 17 2.71 6.22 -4.49
CA LEU A 17 1.71 5.58 -5.36
C LEU A 17 1.35 4.16 -4.90
N ARG A 18 2.34 3.36 -4.47
CA ARG A 18 2.07 2.02 -3.92
C ARG A 18 1.28 2.11 -2.62
N ALA A 19 1.57 3.08 -1.75
CA ALA A 19 0.81 3.30 -0.51
C ALA A 19 -0.65 3.67 -0.80
N THR A 20 -0.90 4.58 -1.74
CA THR A 20 -2.27 4.93 -2.16
C THR A 20 -3.00 3.72 -2.74
N LYS A 21 -2.37 2.96 -3.64
CA LYS A 21 -2.97 1.75 -4.22
C LYS A 21 -3.28 0.69 -3.15
N LYS A 22 -2.36 0.48 -2.19
CA LYS A 22 -2.57 -0.41 -1.06
C LYS A 22 -3.75 0.03 -0.20
N ALA A 23 -3.88 1.32 0.09
CA ALA A 23 -5.01 1.85 0.87
C ALA A 23 -6.35 1.60 0.17
N ILE A 24 -6.43 1.87 -1.14
CA ILE A 24 -7.64 1.59 -1.93
C ILE A 24 -7.97 0.10 -1.90
N LEU A 25 -6.99 -0.77 -2.16
CA LEU A 25 -7.18 -2.21 -2.14
C LEU A 25 -7.63 -2.71 -0.75
N TYR A 26 -7.03 -2.19 0.32
CA TYR A 26 -7.39 -2.53 1.69
C TYR A 26 -8.85 -2.14 2.00
N THR A 27 -9.30 -0.96 1.56
CA THR A 27 -10.70 -0.55 1.66
C THR A 27 -11.64 -1.44 0.85
N LEU A 28 -11.24 -1.89 -0.35
CA LEU A 28 -12.06 -2.81 -1.14
C LEU A 28 -12.26 -4.19 -0.48
N LEU A 29 -11.37 -4.56 0.44
CA LEU A 29 -11.42 -5.83 1.18
C LEU A 29 -12.09 -5.68 2.56
N ASP A 30 -12.46 -4.46 2.95
CA ASP A 30 -13.03 -4.23 4.26
C ASP A 30 -14.46 -4.77 4.39
N PRO A 31 -14.91 -5.12 5.60
CA PRO A 31 -16.27 -5.56 5.83
C PRO A 31 -17.23 -4.36 6.00
N SER A 32 -17.17 -3.36 5.10
CA SER A 32 -17.99 -2.12 5.15
C SER A 32 -19.46 -2.39 5.47
N GLY A 33 -20.08 -3.39 4.83
CA GLY A 33 -21.48 -3.73 5.08
C GLY A 33 -21.76 -4.19 6.51
N ARG A 34 -20.85 -4.97 7.11
CA ARG A 34 -20.96 -5.42 8.52
C ARG A 34 -20.69 -4.26 9.47
N LEU A 35 -19.70 -3.42 9.19
CA LEU A 35 -19.38 -2.24 9.98
C LEU A 35 -20.58 -1.28 10.04
N LYS A 36 -21.21 -1.01 8.90
CA LYS A 36 -22.41 -0.17 8.80
C LYS A 36 -23.57 -0.76 9.60
N LYS A 37 -23.81 -2.06 9.47
CA LYS A 37 -24.86 -2.74 10.26
C LYS A 37 -24.61 -2.64 11.77
N CYS A 38 -23.38 -2.87 12.22
CA CYS A 38 -23.04 -2.71 13.65
C CYS A 38 -23.25 -1.28 14.14
N GLU A 39 -23.00 -0.28 13.30
CA GLU A 39 -23.23 1.13 13.61
C GLU A 39 -24.73 1.46 13.69
N GLU A 40 -25.53 1.00 12.73
CA GLU A 40 -27.00 1.17 12.72
C GLU A 40 -27.67 0.49 13.93
N GLU A 41 -27.14 -0.65 14.38
CA GLU A 41 -27.61 -1.38 15.56
C GLU A 41 -27.05 -0.82 16.89
N GLY A 42 -26.16 0.18 16.86
CA GLY A 42 -25.50 0.72 18.05
C GLY A 42 -24.50 -0.23 18.71
N ASN A 43 -24.12 -1.34 18.05
CA ASN A 43 -23.17 -2.33 18.54
C ASN A 43 -21.72 -1.86 18.33
N LEU A 44 -21.31 -0.86 19.10
CA LEU A 44 -19.98 -0.25 19.00
C LEU A 44 -18.85 -1.22 19.36
N THR A 45 -19.12 -2.19 20.23
CA THR A 45 -18.15 -3.23 20.61
C THR A 45 -17.79 -4.12 19.41
N ALA A 46 -18.79 -4.63 18.69
CA ALA A 46 -18.55 -5.42 17.49
C ALA A 46 -17.89 -4.58 16.38
N ARG A 47 -18.31 -3.32 16.22
CA ARG A 47 -17.68 -2.40 15.26
C ARG A 47 -16.19 -2.25 15.54
N LEU A 48 -15.81 -2.02 16.79
CA LEU A 48 -14.41 -1.86 17.19
C LEU A 48 -13.61 -3.16 17.00
N ALA A 49 -14.18 -4.31 17.41
CA ALA A 49 -13.53 -5.61 17.23
C ALA A 49 -13.25 -5.91 15.75
N LEU A 50 -14.23 -5.66 14.87
CA LEU A 50 -14.05 -5.84 13.43
C LEU A 50 -12.93 -4.94 12.87
N LEU A 51 -12.89 -3.66 13.26
CA LEU A 51 -11.83 -2.74 12.82
C LEU A 51 -10.44 -3.18 13.30
N ASP A 52 -10.34 -3.80 14.47
CA ASP A 52 -9.06 -4.27 14.99
C ASP A 52 -8.56 -5.53 14.27
N GLU A 53 -9.45 -6.50 14.07
CA GLU A 53 -9.18 -7.73 13.28
C GLU A 53 -8.72 -7.42 11.85
N MET A 54 -9.21 -6.31 11.27
CA MET A 54 -8.73 -5.92 9.94
C MET A 54 -7.22 -5.67 9.87
N LYS A 55 -6.61 -5.14 10.95
CA LYS A 55 -5.19 -4.76 10.95
C LYS A 55 -4.25 -5.95 10.83
N THR A 56 -4.70 -7.13 11.23
CA THR A 56 -3.92 -8.39 11.21
C THR A 56 -4.32 -9.31 10.07
N MET A 57 -5.26 -8.91 9.21
CA MET A 57 -5.61 -9.68 8.02
C MET A 57 -4.39 -9.90 7.12
N PRO A 58 -4.34 -11.02 6.37
CA PRO A 58 -3.23 -11.35 5.47
C PRO A 58 -3.24 -10.50 4.18
N PHE A 59 -3.33 -9.18 4.31
CA PHE A 59 -3.38 -8.21 3.23
C PHE A 59 -2.14 -8.27 2.32
N GLY A 60 -0.97 -8.59 2.90
CA GLY A 60 0.29 -8.73 2.15
C GLY A 60 0.16 -9.68 0.97
N HIS A 61 -0.46 -10.85 1.16
CA HIS A 61 -0.65 -11.83 0.08
C HIS A 61 -1.58 -11.34 -1.02
N VAL A 62 -2.62 -10.56 -0.67
CA VAL A 62 -3.52 -9.97 -1.66
C VAL A 62 -2.79 -8.89 -2.47
N TRP A 63 -1.95 -8.08 -1.82
CA TRP A 63 -1.12 -7.09 -2.49
C TRP A 63 -0.09 -7.74 -3.43
N ASP A 64 0.55 -8.83 -3.01
CA ASP A 64 1.53 -9.54 -3.83
C ASP A 64 0.88 -10.15 -5.08
N PHE A 65 -0.30 -10.76 -4.91
CA PHE A 65 -1.08 -11.27 -6.04
C PHE A 65 -1.49 -10.16 -7.00
N PHE A 66 -1.94 -9.00 -6.49
CA PHE A 66 -2.22 -7.83 -7.32
C PHE A 66 -0.99 -7.41 -8.13
N CYS A 67 0.18 -7.32 -7.50
CA CYS A 67 1.42 -6.95 -8.18
C CYS A 67 1.78 -7.94 -9.31
N LEU A 68 1.63 -9.24 -9.04
CA LEU A 68 1.86 -10.31 -10.02
C LEU A 68 0.93 -10.19 -11.22
N MET A 69 -0.37 -9.98 -10.98
CA MET A 69 -1.38 -9.81 -12.03
C MET A 69 -1.13 -8.58 -12.91
N THR A 70 -0.46 -7.56 -12.38
CA THR A 70 -0.13 -6.33 -13.12
C THR A 70 1.31 -6.31 -13.64
N GLU A 71 2.04 -7.43 -13.58
CA GLU A 71 3.45 -7.54 -13.98
C GLU A 71 4.36 -6.48 -13.31
N THR A 72 4.03 -6.10 -12.07
CA THR A 72 4.84 -5.16 -11.29
C THR A 72 5.63 -5.90 -10.22
N PRO A 73 6.84 -5.42 -9.87
CA PRO A 73 7.61 -6.04 -8.81
C PRO A 73 6.84 -6.00 -7.47
N PHE A 74 6.66 -7.17 -6.86
CA PHE A 74 6.21 -7.31 -5.48
C PHE A 74 7.42 -7.21 -4.54
N ASP A 75 7.16 -7.11 -3.23
CA ASP A 75 8.19 -7.02 -2.19
C ASP A 75 9.24 -5.90 -2.42
N ARG A 76 10.52 -6.16 -2.14
CA ARG A 76 11.66 -5.21 -2.20
C ARG A 76 12.30 -5.14 -3.59
N ALA A 77 11.87 -5.96 -4.55
CA ALA A 77 12.47 -6.03 -5.88
C ALA A 77 12.44 -4.69 -6.64
N TRP A 78 11.42 -3.84 -6.39
CA TRP A 78 11.40 -2.50 -6.98
C TRP A 78 12.50 -1.58 -6.43
N MET A 79 13.03 -1.84 -5.22
CA MET A 79 14.13 -1.03 -4.67
C MET A 79 15.43 -1.32 -5.40
N GLU A 80 15.70 -2.58 -5.75
CA GLU A 80 16.88 -2.97 -6.55
C GLU A 80 16.89 -2.27 -7.91
N GLU A 81 15.70 -2.11 -8.52
CA GLU A 81 15.52 -1.35 -9.76
C GLU A 81 15.90 0.12 -9.59
N VAL A 82 15.42 0.76 -8.50
CA VAL A 82 15.72 2.16 -8.20
C VAL A 82 17.21 2.35 -7.92
N GLU A 83 17.82 1.47 -7.13
CA GLU A 83 19.26 1.51 -6.84
C GLU A 83 20.10 1.34 -8.11
N ARG A 84 19.71 0.44 -9.01
CA ARG A 84 20.39 0.26 -10.30
C ARG A 84 20.29 1.51 -11.15
N TYR A 85 19.08 2.06 -11.30
CA TYR A 85 18.87 3.29 -12.06
C TYR A 85 19.63 4.48 -11.47
N GLU A 86 19.73 4.57 -10.15
CA GLU A 86 20.51 5.59 -9.46
C GLU A 86 21.99 5.51 -9.82
N LYS A 87 22.59 4.32 -9.76
CA LYS A 87 24.00 4.09 -10.10
C LYS A 87 24.29 4.31 -11.58
N GLU A 88 23.40 3.86 -12.46
CA GLU A 88 23.66 3.85 -13.90
C GLU A 88 23.33 5.17 -14.60
N VAL A 89 22.36 5.93 -14.07
CA VAL A 89 21.81 7.12 -14.72
C VAL A 89 21.90 8.36 -13.82
N LEU A 90 21.33 8.32 -12.61
CA LEU A 90 21.22 9.52 -11.77
C LEU A 90 22.59 10.03 -11.31
N SER A 91 23.51 9.13 -10.96
CA SER A 91 24.87 9.45 -10.50
C SER A 91 25.72 10.16 -11.56
N LYS A 92 25.35 10.04 -12.84
CA LYS A 92 26.06 10.62 -13.98
C LYS A 92 25.47 11.97 -14.41
N ARG A 93 24.41 12.43 -13.73
CA ARG A 93 23.83 13.75 -13.99
C ARG A 93 24.73 14.82 -13.35
N PRO A 94 25.03 15.90 -14.08
CA PRO A 94 25.86 16.99 -13.56
C PRO A 94 25.21 17.71 -12.38
#